data_AF-A0A7Y2JPJ5-F1
#
_entry.id   AF-A0A7Y2JPJ5-F1
#
_cell.length_a   1.000
_cell.length_b   1.000
_cell.length_c   1.000
_cell.angle_alpha   90.00
_cell.angle_beta   90.00
_cell.angle_gamma   90.00
#
_symmetry.space_group_name_H-M   'P 1'
#
loop_
_entity.id
_entity.type
_entity.pdbx_description
1 polymer ?
#
loop_
_entity_poly.entity_id
_entity_poly.type
_entity_poly.pdbx_seq_one_letter_code
_entity_poly.pdbx_strand_id
1 'polypeptide(L)'
;LGDTRLTLDGQTIAEIFLGRIPRWNDRRIAAFNPDVDLPDAEIVVVHRSDGSGTSFIFTDFLSKVSPDWKSKVGAGKSLEWPIGIGAKGNEGVTQQVKQLEGSIGYVELIYALSNQLAYAAVMNSVGEAVVPSLTTASAAAAGVNWTADTDFRVSITDASGPGAYPIASFTWLLIKQDNPEPAKGVAIKEFLTWMVSPAAQDIASELGYAPLPGPVIELVIDRIAELKAQGQAIEG
;
A
#
# COMPACT_ATOMS: atom_id res chain seq x y z
N LEU A 1 4.51 15.68 18.11
CA LEU A 1 4.83 16.68 17.07
C LEU A 1 3.59 17.35 16.46
N GLY A 2 2.38 17.18 17.02
CA GLY A 2 1.16 17.76 16.42
C GLY A 2 0.98 17.34 14.96
N ASP A 3 0.65 18.31 14.11
CA ASP A 3 0.46 18.12 12.66
C ASP A 3 1.76 18.25 11.84
N THR A 4 2.92 18.37 12.49
CA THR A 4 4.21 18.45 11.80
C THR A 4 4.46 17.14 11.04
N ARG A 5 4.50 17.24 9.71
CA ARG A 5 4.81 16.12 8.84
C ARG A 5 6.31 15.86 8.82
N LEU A 6 6.71 14.66 9.19
CA LEU A 6 8.08 14.18 9.02
C LEU A 6 8.31 13.68 7.60
N THR A 7 9.54 13.79 7.13
CA THR A 7 10.05 13.11 5.94
C THR A 7 10.97 11.96 6.39
N LEU A 8 10.75 10.76 5.86
CA LEU A 8 11.58 9.59 6.13
C LEU A 8 12.04 8.96 4.81
N ASP A 9 13.24 8.40 4.77
CA ASP A 9 13.67 7.54 3.66
C ASP A 9 13.45 6.06 3.97
N GLY A 10 13.46 5.23 2.93
CA GLY A 10 13.21 3.80 3.04
C GLY A 10 14.19 3.08 3.97
N GLN A 11 15.48 3.49 3.97
CA GLN A 11 16.47 2.88 4.84
C GLN A 11 16.22 3.23 6.31
N THR A 12 15.89 4.48 6.64
CA THR A 12 15.52 4.86 8.01
C THR A 12 14.28 4.12 8.50
N ILE A 13 13.25 3.97 7.65
CA ILE A 13 12.06 3.19 8.02
C ILE A 13 12.44 1.73 8.32
N ALA A 14 13.24 1.09 7.46
CA ALA A 14 13.68 -0.28 7.70
C ALA A 14 14.47 -0.42 9.01
N GLU A 15 15.36 0.52 9.31
CA GLU A 15 16.16 0.55 10.53
C GLU A 15 15.32 0.77 11.80
N ILE A 16 14.24 1.57 11.72
CA ILE A 16 13.24 1.70 12.79
C ILE A 16 12.57 0.34 13.05
N PHE A 17 12.07 -0.32 12.01
CA PHE A 17 11.37 -1.61 12.16
C PHE A 17 12.31 -2.78 12.51
N LEU A 18 13.63 -2.63 12.32
CA LEU A 18 14.67 -3.52 12.83
C LEU A 18 15.05 -3.23 14.30
N GLY A 19 14.54 -2.15 14.90
CA GLY A 19 14.86 -1.73 16.27
C GLY A 19 16.23 -1.06 16.43
N ARG A 20 16.87 -0.62 15.34
CA ARG A 20 18.18 0.04 15.34
C ARG A 20 18.10 1.57 15.45
N ILE A 21 16.91 2.12 15.31
CA ILE A 21 16.56 3.52 15.57
C ILE A 21 15.48 3.51 16.64
N PRO A 22 15.86 3.58 17.94
CA PRO A 22 14.90 3.46 19.02
C PRO A 22 14.28 4.80 19.43
N ARG A 23 14.75 5.93 18.88
CA ARG A 23 14.34 7.29 19.31
C ARG A 23 14.12 8.23 18.13
N TRP A 24 13.16 9.15 18.28
CA TRP A 24 12.74 10.09 17.22
C TRP A 24 13.78 11.16 16.86
N ASN A 25 14.67 11.52 17.79
CA ASN A 25 15.78 12.47 17.56
C ASN A 25 17.04 11.82 16.92
N ASP A 26 16.98 10.57 16.45
CA ASP A 26 18.11 9.94 15.78
C ASP A 26 18.56 10.78 14.57
N ARG A 27 19.88 10.94 14.42
CA ARG A 27 20.49 11.75 13.35
C ARG A 27 20.02 11.37 11.94
N ARG A 28 19.64 10.11 11.72
CA ARG A 28 19.12 9.63 10.43
C ARG A 28 17.73 10.20 10.12
N ILE A 29 16.89 10.35 11.14
CA ILE A 29 15.59 11.05 11.04
C ILE A 29 15.83 12.56 10.91
N ALA A 30 16.70 13.13 11.75
CA ALA A 30 17.02 14.56 11.74
C ALA A 30 17.56 15.06 10.40
N ALA A 31 18.35 14.23 9.68
CA ALA A 31 18.91 14.59 8.38
C ALA A 31 17.86 14.98 7.32
N PHE A 32 16.65 14.42 7.41
CA PHE A 32 15.54 14.74 6.50
C PHE A 32 14.56 15.78 7.09
N ASN A 33 14.79 16.23 8.32
CA ASN A 33 13.88 17.10 9.06
C ASN A 33 14.66 18.20 9.82
N PRO A 34 15.50 19.01 9.14
CA PRO A 34 16.41 19.96 9.80
C PRO A 34 15.68 21.08 10.58
N ASP A 35 14.47 21.41 10.17
CA ASP A 35 13.65 22.48 10.78
C ASP A 35 12.62 21.94 11.79
N VAL A 36 12.72 20.67 12.19
CA VAL A 36 11.81 20.04 13.14
C VAL A 36 12.53 19.78 14.46
N ASP A 37 11.96 20.30 15.55
CA ASP A 37 12.39 19.99 16.91
C ASP A 37 11.99 18.55 17.28
N LEU A 38 12.82 17.59 16.88
CA LEU A 38 12.58 16.16 17.12
C LEU A 38 12.70 15.84 18.62
N PRO A 39 11.69 15.17 19.22
CA PRO A 39 11.72 14.86 20.64
C PRO A 39 12.71 13.73 20.93
N ASP A 40 13.32 13.75 22.12
CA ASP A 40 14.03 12.61 22.69
C ASP A 40 13.05 11.56 23.25
N ALA A 41 12.13 11.12 22.40
CA ALA A 41 11.09 10.14 22.72
C ALA A 41 11.42 8.78 22.08
N GLU A 42 11.07 7.70 22.78
CA GLU A 42 11.20 6.35 22.24
C GLU A 42 10.23 6.11 21.09
N ILE A 43 10.66 5.28 20.13
CA ILE A 43 9.83 4.86 19.01
C ILE A 43 9.15 3.54 19.36
N VAL A 44 7.83 3.54 19.30
CA VAL A 44 7.02 2.32 19.50
C VAL A 44 6.55 1.80 18.14
N VAL A 45 7.18 0.73 17.66
CA VAL A 45 6.77 0.10 16.39
C VAL A 45 5.45 -0.66 16.58
N VAL A 46 4.52 -0.44 15.66
CA VAL A 46 3.26 -1.19 15.55
C VAL A 46 3.19 -1.84 14.18
N HIS A 47 2.93 -3.15 14.16
CA HIS A 47 2.78 -3.93 12.94
C HIS A 47 1.49 -4.74 12.95
N ARG A 48 1.15 -5.38 11.83
CA ARG A 48 0.00 -6.29 11.77
C ARG A 48 0.30 -7.60 12.48
N SER A 49 -0.67 -8.13 13.24
CA SER A 49 -0.60 -9.46 13.84
C SER A 49 -1.24 -10.56 12.99
N ASP A 50 -2.09 -10.18 12.03
CA ASP A 50 -2.77 -11.10 11.11
C ASP A 50 -2.13 -11.10 9.71
N GLY A 51 -2.38 -12.18 8.96
CA GLY A 51 -1.91 -12.30 7.57
C GLY A 51 -2.47 -11.16 6.71
N SER A 52 -1.61 -10.29 6.21
CA SER A 52 -2.02 -8.99 5.67
C SER A 52 -1.37 -8.66 4.32
N GLY A 53 -2.20 -8.25 3.36
CA GLY A 53 -1.71 -7.64 2.11
C GLY A 53 -0.97 -6.32 2.36
N THR A 54 -1.39 -5.51 3.34
CA THR A 54 -0.69 -4.29 3.76
C THR A 54 0.70 -4.61 4.28
N SER A 55 0.87 -5.67 5.08
CA SER A 55 2.21 -6.13 5.50
C SER A 55 3.05 -6.56 4.31
N PHE A 56 2.47 -7.28 3.36
CA PHE A 56 3.19 -7.67 2.16
C PHE A 56 3.69 -6.45 1.37
N ILE A 57 2.83 -5.45 1.14
CA ILE A 57 3.21 -4.23 0.41
C ILE A 57 4.32 -3.48 1.16
N PHE A 58 4.14 -3.26 2.46
CA PHE A 58 5.12 -2.56 3.29
C PHE A 58 6.47 -3.29 3.31
N THR A 59 6.48 -4.61 3.49
CA THR A 59 7.72 -5.39 3.55
C THR A 59 8.36 -5.68 2.19
N ASP A 60 7.58 -5.69 1.10
CA ASP A 60 8.10 -5.65 -0.27
C ASP A 60 8.88 -4.36 -0.51
N PHE A 61 8.32 -3.20 -0.13
CA PHE A 61 9.04 -1.93 -0.16
C PHE A 61 10.33 -1.99 0.67
N LEU A 62 10.26 -2.38 1.95
CA LEU A 62 11.44 -2.46 2.81
C LEU A 62 12.52 -3.41 2.26
N SER A 63 12.11 -4.51 1.62
CA SER A 63 13.03 -5.46 0.98
C SER A 63 13.72 -4.90 -0.26
N LYS A 64 13.14 -3.89 -0.94
CA LYS A 64 13.76 -3.21 -2.09
C LYS A 64 14.80 -2.18 -1.65
N VAL A 65 14.51 -1.46 -0.57
CA VAL A 65 15.33 -0.32 -0.10
C VAL A 65 16.36 -0.67 0.99
N SER A 66 16.25 -1.85 1.62
CA SER A 66 17.17 -2.28 2.68
C SER A 66 17.63 -3.72 2.48
N PRO A 67 18.91 -3.94 2.11
CA PRO A 67 19.51 -5.27 2.04
C PRO A 67 19.47 -6.03 3.38
N ASP A 68 19.60 -5.32 4.50
CA ASP A 68 19.53 -5.89 5.84
C ASP A 68 18.12 -6.37 6.18
N TRP A 69 17.09 -5.59 5.83
CA TRP A 69 15.70 -6.04 5.96
C TRP A 69 15.45 -7.28 5.11
N LYS A 70 15.83 -7.22 3.82
CA LYS A 70 15.61 -8.30 2.85
C LYS A 70 16.22 -9.62 3.32
N SER A 71 17.44 -9.58 3.87
CA SER A 71 18.15 -10.79 4.30
C SER A 71 17.65 -11.36 5.62
N LYS A 72 17.14 -10.53 6.54
CA LYS A 72 16.72 -10.96 7.88
C LYS A 72 15.24 -11.26 8.01
N VAL A 73 14.39 -10.47 7.35
CA VAL A 73 12.94 -10.49 7.50
C VAL A 73 12.25 -10.84 6.19
N GLY A 74 12.67 -10.19 5.09
CA GLY A 74 12.09 -10.41 3.77
C GLY A 74 10.70 -9.79 3.59
N ALA A 75 9.95 -10.28 2.61
CA ALA A 75 8.62 -9.78 2.25
C ALA A 75 7.56 -10.89 2.39
N GLY A 76 6.42 -10.56 2.99
CA GLY A 76 5.41 -11.56 3.28
C GLY A 76 4.14 -11.00 3.91
N LYS A 77 3.07 -11.80 3.90
CA LYS A 77 1.80 -11.45 4.57
C LYS A 77 1.86 -11.65 6.09
N SER A 78 2.67 -12.60 6.52
CA SER A 78 2.96 -12.94 7.92
C SER A 78 4.46 -13.14 8.05
N LEU A 79 5.09 -12.46 9.01
CA LEU A 79 6.54 -12.41 9.18
C LEU A 79 6.88 -12.51 10.67
N GLU A 80 8.09 -12.95 10.96
CA GLU A 80 8.69 -12.85 12.29
C GLU A 80 9.26 -11.43 12.47
N TRP A 81 8.47 -10.54 13.07
CA TRP A 81 8.87 -9.15 13.26
C TRP A 81 9.99 -9.03 14.31
N PRO A 82 11.07 -8.27 14.04
CA PRO A 82 12.17 -8.12 14.99
C PRO A 82 11.75 -7.47 16.31
N ILE A 83 10.86 -6.47 16.22
CA ILE A 83 10.33 -5.71 17.34
C ILE A 83 8.90 -5.24 17.03
N GLY A 84 8.25 -4.70 18.06
CA GLY A 84 6.99 -3.99 17.94
C GLY A 84 5.79 -4.73 18.49
N ILE A 85 4.64 -4.06 18.43
CA ILE A 85 3.37 -4.55 18.94
C ILE A 85 2.53 -4.99 17.75
N GLY A 86 2.12 -6.26 17.75
CA GLY A 86 1.19 -6.80 16.75
C GLY A 86 -0.26 -6.38 17.03
N ALA A 87 -0.90 -5.76 16.04
CA ALA A 87 -2.30 -5.37 16.09
C ALA A 87 -3.09 -5.92 14.90
N LYS A 88 -4.36 -6.29 15.12
CA LYS A 88 -5.18 -6.94 14.10
C LYS A 88 -5.84 -5.91 13.18
N GLY A 89 -5.72 -6.11 11.86
CA GLY A 89 -6.33 -5.21 10.87
C GLY A 89 -5.67 -3.85 10.79
N ASN A 90 -6.08 -3.04 9.80
CA ASN A 90 -5.68 -1.63 9.77
C ASN A 90 -6.25 -0.88 10.98
N GLU A 91 -7.47 -1.23 11.39
CA GLU A 91 -8.16 -0.68 12.55
C GLU A 91 -7.33 -0.83 13.82
N GLY A 92 -6.81 -2.03 14.08
CA GLY A 92 -6.00 -2.29 15.26
C GLY A 92 -4.70 -1.49 15.26
N VAL A 93 -3.99 -1.44 14.12
CA VAL A 93 -2.77 -0.63 13.99
C VAL A 93 -3.09 0.85 14.22
N THR A 94 -4.15 1.37 13.59
CA THR A 94 -4.62 2.74 13.81
C THR A 94 -4.90 3.03 15.28
N GLN A 95 -5.61 2.14 15.99
CA GLN A 95 -5.90 2.37 17.41
C GLN A 95 -4.65 2.42 18.27
N GLN A 96 -3.67 1.53 18.03
CA GLN A 96 -2.40 1.56 18.74
C GLN A 96 -1.64 2.87 18.46
N VAL A 97 -1.60 3.29 17.20
CA VAL A 97 -0.92 4.55 16.82
C VAL A 97 -1.54 5.77 17.49
N LYS A 98 -2.87 5.78 17.66
CA LYS A 98 -3.57 6.87 18.36
C LYS A 98 -3.32 6.91 19.86
N GLN A 99 -3.15 5.74 20.48
CA GLN A 99 -3.06 5.60 21.94
C GLN A 99 -1.63 5.70 22.46
N LEU A 100 -0.66 5.25 21.66
CA LEU A 100 0.73 5.14 22.08
C LEU A 100 1.52 6.34 21.57
N GLU A 101 1.93 7.20 22.48
CA GLU A 101 2.83 8.31 22.17
C GLU A 101 4.16 7.78 21.61
N GLY A 102 4.71 8.47 20.62
CA GLY A 102 5.95 8.07 19.95
C GLY A 102 5.82 6.86 19.03
N SER A 103 4.62 6.36 18.78
CA SER A 103 4.42 5.19 17.93
C SER A 103 4.54 5.47 16.42
N ILE A 104 4.88 4.43 15.68
CA ILE A 104 4.89 4.39 14.22
C ILE A 104 4.28 3.06 13.76
N GLY A 105 3.38 3.13 12.79
CA GLY A 105 2.79 1.98 12.14
C GLY A 105 2.49 2.26 10.67
N TYR A 106 2.11 1.22 9.94
CA TYR A 106 1.73 1.32 8.53
C TYR A 106 0.25 0.94 8.37
N VAL A 107 -0.50 1.80 7.69
CA VAL A 107 -1.93 1.60 7.38
C VAL A 107 -2.22 2.07 5.96
N GLU A 108 -3.31 1.59 5.38
CA GLU A 108 -3.83 2.14 4.11
C GLU A 108 -4.21 3.63 4.32
N LEU A 109 -4.02 4.47 3.30
CA LEU A 109 -4.14 5.92 3.38
C LEU A 109 -5.49 6.37 3.94
N ILE A 110 -6.60 5.71 3.59
CA ILE A 110 -7.93 6.10 4.08
C ILE A 110 -8.01 6.02 5.61
N TYR A 111 -7.31 5.07 6.24
CA TYR A 111 -7.32 4.94 7.69
C TYR A 111 -6.62 6.10 8.36
N ALA A 112 -5.54 6.63 7.77
CA ALA A 112 -4.89 7.84 8.24
C ALA A 112 -5.80 9.06 8.08
N LEU A 113 -6.42 9.23 6.90
CA LEU A 113 -7.29 10.37 6.60
C LEU A 113 -8.55 10.39 7.48
N SER A 114 -9.31 9.28 7.53
CA SER A 114 -10.56 9.19 8.29
C SER A 114 -10.35 9.27 9.81
N ASN A 115 -9.14 8.97 10.30
CA ASN A 115 -8.82 9.05 11.73
C ASN A 115 -7.97 10.27 12.09
N GLN A 116 -7.70 11.17 11.14
CA GLN A 116 -6.89 12.38 11.34
C GLN A 116 -5.52 12.05 11.95
N LEU A 117 -4.88 10.97 11.48
CA LEU A 117 -3.54 10.61 11.92
C LEU A 117 -2.52 11.53 11.26
N ALA A 118 -1.45 11.88 11.98
CA ALA A 118 -0.24 12.36 11.34
C ALA A 118 0.39 11.21 10.52
N TYR A 119 0.87 11.52 9.32
CA TYR A 119 1.54 10.58 8.44
C TYR A 119 2.73 11.24 7.75
N ALA A 120 3.78 10.46 7.48
CA ALA A 120 5.04 10.95 6.94
C ALA A 120 5.01 11.10 5.41
N ALA A 121 5.78 12.06 4.90
CA ALA A 121 6.29 11.99 3.55
C ALA A 121 7.38 10.91 3.48
N VAL A 122 7.50 10.22 2.35
CA VAL A 122 8.53 9.20 2.15
C VAL A 122 9.36 9.55 0.93
N MET A 123 10.68 9.46 1.07
CA MET A 123 11.60 9.62 -0.05
C MET A 123 11.36 8.52 -1.08
N ASN A 124 11.08 8.88 -2.33
CA ASN A 124 10.97 7.92 -3.42
C ASN A 124 12.35 7.56 -4.00
N SER A 125 12.40 6.60 -4.92
CA SER A 125 13.65 6.10 -5.52
C SER A 125 14.42 7.14 -6.36
N VAL A 126 13.79 8.27 -6.72
CA VAL A 126 14.43 9.39 -7.41
C VAL A 126 14.83 10.55 -6.48
N GLY A 127 14.66 10.38 -5.16
CA GLY A 127 15.13 11.33 -4.15
C GLY A 127 14.18 12.48 -3.85
N GLU A 128 12.89 12.33 -4.15
CA GLU A 128 11.85 13.31 -3.83
C GLU A 128 11.13 12.95 -2.54
N ALA A 129 10.84 13.93 -1.67
CA ALA A 129 9.98 13.75 -0.51
C ALA A 129 8.50 13.73 -0.97
N VAL A 130 7.90 12.56 -1.03
CA VAL A 130 6.54 12.40 -1.57
C VAL A 130 5.52 12.21 -0.45
N VAL A 131 4.48 13.04 -0.45
CA VAL A 131 3.32 12.92 0.44
C VAL A 131 2.33 11.92 -0.17
N PRO A 132 1.78 10.96 0.61
CA PRO A 132 0.78 10.03 0.08
C PRO A 132 -0.51 10.76 -0.30
N SER A 133 -1.03 10.46 -1.50
CA SER A 133 -2.25 11.00 -2.09
C SER A 133 -2.70 10.11 -3.24
N LEU A 134 -3.92 10.31 -3.75
CA LEU A 134 -4.40 9.60 -4.93
C LEU A 134 -3.48 9.88 -6.14
N THR A 135 -3.07 11.13 -6.32
CA THR A 135 -2.15 11.52 -7.41
C THR A 135 -0.81 10.80 -7.33
N THR A 136 -0.21 10.72 -6.14
CA THR A 136 1.11 10.11 -5.94
C THR A 136 1.04 8.57 -5.96
N ALA A 137 -0.12 7.98 -5.63
CA ALA A 137 -0.40 6.57 -5.87
C ALA A 137 -0.56 6.26 -7.37
N SER A 138 -1.30 7.08 -8.12
CA SER A 138 -1.41 6.95 -9.59
C SER A 138 -0.05 7.10 -10.28
N ALA A 139 0.81 8.01 -9.80
CA ALA A 139 2.16 8.18 -10.32
C ALA A 139 3.02 6.91 -10.16
N ALA A 140 2.83 6.15 -9.08
CA ALA A 140 3.53 4.87 -8.90
C ALA A 140 3.10 3.80 -9.92
N ALA A 141 1.82 3.80 -10.33
CA ALA A 141 1.30 2.88 -11.34
C ALA A 141 1.68 3.26 -12.78
N ALA A 142 2.02 4.53 -13.03
CA ALA A 142 2.28 5.06 -14.37
C ALA A 142 3.54 4.45 -15.04
N GLY A 143 4.49 3.95 -14.25
CA GLY A 143 5.73 3.34 -14.75
C GLY A 143 5.58 1.88 -15.21
N VAL A 144 4.41 1.27 -15.06
CA VAL A 144 4.21 -0.14 -15.43
C VAL A 144 3.94 -0.27 -16.93
N ASN A 145 4.64 -1.19 -17.58
CA ASN A 145 4.39 -1.54 -18.97
C ASN A 145 3.25 -2.56 -19.07
N TRP A 146 2.06 -2.07 -19.40
CA TRP A 146 0.86 -2.88 -19.57
C TRP A 146 0.79 -3.47 -20.99
N THR A 147 0.79 -4.78 -21.07
CA THR A 147 0.66 -5.58 -22.31
C THR A 147 -0.53 -6.54 -22.23
N ALA A 148 -0.98 -7.08 -23.37
CA ALA A 148 -2.11 -8.03 -23.41
C ALA A 148 -1.93 -9.25 -22.49
N ASP A 149 -0.69 -9.73 -22.32
CA ASP A 149 -0.36 -10.90 -21.50
C ASP A 149 0.02 -10.53 -20.05
N THR A 150 -0.29 -9.31 -19.59
CA THR A 150 0.13 -8.84 -18.27
C THR A 150 -0.45 -9.72 -17.17
N ASP A 151 0.45 -10.30 -16.37
CA ASP A 151 0.10 -10.81 -15.05
C ASP A 151 -0.16 -9.62 -14.11
N PHE A 152 -1.41 -9.45 -13.69
CA PHE A 152 -1.81 -8.34 -12.82
C PHE A 152 -1.13 -8.33 -11.45
N ARG A 153 -0.39 -9.38 -11.06
CA ARG A 153 0.40 -9.42 -9.82
C ARG A 153 1.66 -8.54 -9.88
N VAL A 154 1.52 -7.33 -10.42
CA VAL A 154 2.58 -6.32 -10.52
C VAL A 154 2.78 -5.64 -9.17
N SER A 155 4.03 -5.51 -8.74
CA SER A 155 4.40 -4.63 -7.62
C SER A 155 4.76 -3.24 -8.15
N ILE A 156 4.15 -2.21 -7.57
CA ILE A 156 4.44 -0.80 -7.85
C ILE A 156 5.09 -0.10 -6.65
N THR A 157 5.59 -0.87 -5.67
CA THR A 157 6.40 -0.31 -4.59
C THR A 157 7.76 0.13 -5.12
N ASP A 158 8.27 1.23 -4.58
CA ASP A 158 9.53 1.88 -4.97
C ASP A 158 9.64 2.22 -6.47
N ALA A 159 8.50 2.52 -7.12
CA ALA A 159 8.46 2.88 -8.53
C ALA A 159 9.33 4.12 -8.82
N SER A 160 10.05 4.11 -9.94
CA SER A 160 11.01 5.16 -10.33
C SER A 160 10.39 6.38 -11.03
N GLY A 161 9.07 6.49 -11.05
CA GLY A 161 8.38 7.63 -11.65
C GLY A 161 8.48 8.87 -10.75
N PRO A 162 8.62 10.08 -11.32
CA PRO A 162 8.57 11.31 -10.54
C PRO A 162 7.23 11.43 -9.82
N GLY A 163 7.26 11.88 -8.56
CA GLY A 163 6.08 12.00 -7.70
C GLY A 163 5.45 10.65 -7.28
N ALA A 164 6.04 9.51 -7.63
CA ALA A 164 5.54 8.21 -7.21
C ALA A 164 5.69 8.03 -5.69
N TYR A 165 4.58 7.76 -5.00
CA TYR A 165 4.66 7.37 -3.60
C TYR A 165 5.23 5.95 -3.50
N PRO A 166 6.30 5.72 -2.73
CA PRO A 166 7.06 4.48 -2.81
C PRO A 166 6.36 3.27 -2.17
N ILE A 167 5.29 3.48 -1.39
CA ILE A 167 4.53 2.41 -0.72
C ILE A 167 3.10 2.41 -1.27
N ALA A 168 2.97 2.18 -2.57
CA ALA A 168 1.70 2.06 -3.27
C ALA A 168 1.46 0.62 -3.77
N SER A 169 0.20 0.25 -3.97
CA SER A 169 -0.14 -1.06 -4.54
C SER A 169 -1.53 -1.07 -5.16
N PHE A 170 -1.76 -2.05 -6.03
CA PHE A 170 -3.09 -2.48 -6.42
C PHE A 170 -3.70 -3.40 -5.35
N THR A 171 -5.00 -3.66 -5.47
CA THR A 171 -5.66 -4.77 -4.79
C THR A 171 -6.34 -5.65 -5.83
N TRP A 172 -6.58 -6.92 -5.50
CA TRP A 172 -7.04 -7.91 -6.45
C TRP A 172 -8.29 -8.64 -5.98
N LEU A 173 -9.20 -8.89 -6.91
CA LEU A 173 -10.27 -9.87 -6.76
C LEU A 173 -9.82 -11.21 -7.36
N LEU A 174 -10.09 -12.30 -6.65
CA LEU A 174 -9.85 -13.66 -7.13
C LEU A 174 -11.18 -14.26 -7.58
N ILE A 175 -11.35 -14.38 -8.90
CA ILE A 175 -12.59 -14.83 -9.52
C ILE A 175 -12.35 -16.18 -10.18
N LYS A 176 -13.25 -17.14 -9.96
CA LYS A 176 -13.22 -18.40 -10.69
C LYS A 176 -13.54 -18.13 -12.15
N GLN A 177 -12.65 -18.53 -13.06
CA GLN A 177 -12.85 -18.33 -14.49
C GLN A 177 -14.10 -19.06 -15.01
N ASP A 178 -14.38 -20.26 -14.50
CA ASP A 178 -15.61 -21.01 -14.78
C ASP A 178 -16.42 -21.18 -13.49
N ASN A 179 -17.57 -20.52 -13.45
CA ASN A 179 -18.46 -20.54 -12.30
C ASN A 179 -19.39 -21.76 -12.35
N PRO A 180 -19.47 -22.59 -11.29
CA PRO A 180 -20.38 -23.73 -11.29
C PRO A 180 -21.87 -23.33 -11.25
N GLU A 181 -22.17 -22.09 -10.86
CA GLU A 181 -23.53 -21.55 -10.72
C GLU A 181 -23.76 -20.45 -11.77
N PRO A 182 -24.50 -20.72 -12.87
CA PRO A 182 -24.64 -19.76 -13.98
C PRO A 182 -25.17 -18.38 -13.59
N ALA A 183 -26.24 -18.32 -12.79
CA ALA A 183 -26.79 -17.05 -12.33
C ALA A 183 -25.78 -16.22 -11.52
N LYS A 184 -24.92 -16.89 -10.72
CA LYS A 184 -23.86 -16.24 -9.96
C LYS A 184 -22.71 -15.79 -10.85
N GLY A 185 -22.37 -16.57 -11.88
CA GLY A 185 -21.41 -16.19 -12.91
C GLY A 185 -21.81 -14.88 -13.59
N VAL A 186 -23.07 -14.80 -14.06
CA VAL A 186 -23.64 -13.60 -14.69
C VAL A 186 -23.53 -12.40 -13.75
N ALA A 187 -24.03 -12.51 -12.52
CA ALA A 187 -23.99 -11.42 -11.55
C ALA A 187 -22.57 -10.95 -11.22
N ILE A 188 -21.59 -11.86 -11.14
CA ILE A 188 -20.19 -11.50 -10.93
C ILE A 188 -19.65 -10.74 -12.16
N LYS A 189 -19.93 -11.21 -13.37
CA LYS A 189 -19.50 -10.54 -14.61
C LYS A 189 -20.05 -9.11 -14.67
N GLU A 190 -21.35 -8.94 -14.45
CA GLU A 190 -22.02 -7.63 -14.42
C GLU A 190 -21.40 -6.70 -13.36
N PHE A 191 -21.16 -7.22 -12.16
CA PHE A 191 -20.55 -6.45 -11.08
C PHE A 191 -19.13 -6.00 -11.43
N LEU A 192 -18.30 -6.90 -11.99
CA LEU A 192 -16.93 -6.56 -12.40
C LEU A 192 -16.92 -5.54 -13.55
N THR A 193 -17.81 -5.67 -14.52
CA THR A 193 -17.99 -4.69 -15.61
C THR A 193 -18.39 -3.32 -15.06
N TRP A 194 -19.30 -3.28 -14.08
CA TRP A 194 -19.66 -2.04 -13.40
C TRP A 194 -18.47 -1.45 -12.63
N MET A 195 -17.68 -2.26 -11.91
CA MET A 195 -16.52 -1.80 -11.13
C MET A 195 -15.48 -1.04 -11.96
N VAL A 196 -15.30 -1.42 -13.23
CA VAL A 196 -14.35 -0.75 -14.14
C VAL A 196 -15.00 0.38 -14.96
N SER A 197 -16.29 0.64 -14.77
CA SER A 197 -16.97 1.77 -15.40
C SER A 197 -16.49 3.12 -14.81
N PRO A 198 -16.59 4.22 -15.58
CA PRO A 198 -16.21 5.55 -15.09
C PRO A 198 -16.91 5.91 -13.77
N ALA A 199 -18.22 5.63 -13.65
CA ALA A 199 -18.98 5.94 -12.45
C ALA A 199 -18.46 5.22 -11.19
N ALA A 200 -18.04 3.95 -11.31
CA ALA A 200 -17.47 3.22 -10.18
C ALA A 200 -16.05 3.69 -9.84
N GLN A 201 -15.25 4.08 -10.85
CA GLN A 201 -13.91 4.66 -10.64
C GLN A 201 -13.98 6.04 -9.96
N ASP A 202 -15.00 6.83 -10.27
CA ASP A 202 -15.28 8.10 -9.59
C ASP A 202 -15.64 7.87 -8.10
N ILE A 203 -16.52 6.91 -7.81
CA ILE A 203 -16.85 6.52 -6.42
C ILE A 203 -15.59 6.07 -5.65
N ALA A 204 -14.69 5.31 -6.29
CA ALA A 204 -13.44 4.89 -5.66
C ALA A 204 -12.58 6.09 -5.23
N SER A 205 -12.52 7.11 -6.09
CA SER A 205 -11.79 8.36 -5.80
C SER A 205 -12.39 9.13 -4.63
N GLU A 206 -13.71 9.21 -4.54
CA GLU A 206 -14.41 9.81 -3.39
C GLU A 206 -14.14 9.05 -2.07
N LEU A 207 -13.92 7.74 -2.15
CA LEU A 207 -13.56 6.89 -1.03
C LEU A 207 -12.06 6.88 -0.70
N GLY A 208 -11.26 7.69 -1.40
CA GLY A 208 -9.83 7.87 -1.14
C GLY A 208 -8.90 6.90 -1.88
N TYR A 209 -9.39 6.21 -2.91
CA TYR A 209 -8.59 5.29 -3.73
C TYR A 209 -8.29 5.89 -5.10
N ALA A 210 -7.06 5.73 -5.57
CA ALA A 210 -6.71 6.12 -6.92
C ALA A 210 -7.47 5.26 -7.95
N PRO A 211 -8.00 5.86 -9.03
CA PRO A 211 -8.63 5.09 -10.10
C PRO A 211 -7.60 4.22 -10.83
N LEU A 212 -8.06 3.12 -11.42
CA LEU A 212 -7.21 2.27 -12.25
C LEU A 212 -6.70 3.05 -13.47
N PRO A 213 -5.45 2.82 -13.91
CA PRO A 213 -4.97 3.36 -15.17
C PRO A 213 -5.83 2.86 -16.35
N GLY A 214 -6.05 3.72 -17.36
CA GLY A 214 -6.82 3.37 -18.55
C GLY A 214 -6.42 2.03 -19.21
N PRO A 215 -5.12 1.77 -19.45
CA PRO A 215 -4.67 0.48 -19.99
C PRO A 215 -5.02 -0.71 -19.10
N VAL A 216 -5.06 -0.54 -17.77
CA VAL A 216 -5.45 -1.61 -16.85
C VAL A 216 -6.95 -1.87 -16.94
N ILE A 217 -7.78 -0.82 -17.07
CA ILE A 217 -9.23 -0.96 -17.28
C ILE A 217 -9.51 -1.80 -18.54
N GLU A 218 -8.84 -1.48 -19.66
CA GLU A 218 -8.99 -2.24 -20.91
C GLU A 218 -8.61 -3.72 -20.74
N LEU A 219 -7.45 -4.01 -20.13
CA LEU A 219 -7.02 -5.39 -19.87
C LEU A 219 -7.98 -6.13 -18.93
N VAL A 220 -8.56 -5.46 -17.94
CA VAL A 220 -9.53 -6.07 -17.03
C VAL A 220 -10.84 -6.37 -17.76
N ILE A 221 -11.32 -5.49 -18.65
CA ILE A 221 -12.49 -5.73 -19.50
C ILE A 221 -12.28 -6.99 -20.35
N ASP A 222 -11.11 -7.13 -20.98
CA ASP A 222 -10.77 -8.33 -21.76
C ASP A 222 -10.80 -9.59 -20.90
N ARG A 223 -10.27 -9.51 -19.65
CA ARG A 223 -10.30 -10.64 -18.72
C ARG A 223 -11.70 -11.01 -18.22
N ILE A 224 -12.58 -10.02 -18.05
CA ILE A 224 -13.98 -10.24 -17.68
C ILE A 224 -14.72 -10.96 -18.82
N ALA A 225 -14.41 -10.66 -20.08
CA ALA A 225 -15.03 -11.32 -21.23
C ALA A 225 -14.70 -12.82 -21.32
N GLU A 226 -13.59 -13.27 -20.73
CA GLU A 226 -13.20 -14.69 -20.68
C GLU A 226 -13.99 -15.53 -19.65
N LEU A 227 -14.83 -14.90 -18.81
CA LEU A 227 -15.58 -15.60 -17.77
C LEU A 227 -16.63 -16.56 -18.36
N LYS A 228 -16.73 -17.71 -17.71
CA LYS A 228 -17.61 -18.82 -18.07
C LYS A 228 -18.51 -19.22 -16.91
N ALA A 229 -19.59 -19.91 -17.25
CA ALA A 229 -20.34 -20.70 -16.31
C ALA A 229 -20.68 -22.08 -16.89
N GLN A 230 -20.37 -23.12 -16.13
CA GLN A 230 -20.52 -24.52 -16.54
C GLN A 230 -19.89 -24.80 -17.92
N GLY A 231 -18.70 -24.24 -18.16
CA GLY A 231 -17.95 -24.38 -19.40
C GLY A 231 -18.42 -23.50 -20.56
N GLN A 232 -19.54 -22.79 -20.44
CA GLN A 232 -20.08 -21.90 -21.46
C GLN A 232 -19.67 -20.45 -21.20
N ALA A 233 -19.39 -19.68 -22.26
CA ALA A 233 -19.17 -18.25 -22.12
C ALA A 233 -20.42 -17.58 -21.54
N ILE A 234 -20.21 -16.64 -20.61
CA ILE A 234 -21.31 -15.83 -20.07
C ILE A 234 -21.64 -14.75 -21.11
N GLU A 235 -22.81 -14.83 -21.73
CA GLU A 235 -23.31 -13.81 -22.66
C GLU A 235 -23.78 -12.55 -21.90
N GLY A 236 -23.59 -11.37 -22.51
CA GLY A 236 -23.79 -10.05 -21.90
C GLY A 236 -22.48 -9.37 -21.53
#